data_AF-A0AAE0WIC1-F1
#
_entry.id   AF-A0AAE0WIC1-F1
#
_cell.length_a   1.000
_cell.length_b   1.000
_cell.length_c   1.000
_cell.angle_alpha   90.00
_cell.angle_beta   90.00
_cell.angle_gamma   90.00
#
_symmetry.space_group_name_H-M   'P 1'
#
loop_
_entity.id
_entity.type
_entity.pdbx_description
1 polymer ?
#
loop_
_entity_poly.entity_id
_entity_poly.type
_entity_poly.pdbx_seq_one_letter_code
_entity_poly.pdbx_strand_id
1 'polypeptide(L)'
;MAGAQCFSIESDGKIVFDASQGFRVTMDILELAPSECVERIHAWVPLGEGSLASMSDLVLLRAVTVADRGSDGDILDFNWLLSRVVEMGYPFPEVDDGELEWLCMAVEVCFGGVVGRLVLAAVLGSNNAAGVRHLLSSV
;
A
#
# COMPACT_ATOMS: atom_id res chain seq x y z
N MET A 1 -2.77 17.16 30.13
CA MET A 1 -2.80 17.39 28.67
C MET A 1 -4.17 16.94 28.18
N ALA A 2 -5.07 17.88 27.89
CA ALA A 2 -6.36 17.55 27.33
C ALA A 2 -6.16 17.35 25.82
N GLY A 3 -6.34 16.12 25.33
CA GLY A 3 -6.28 15.83 23.90
C GLY A 3 -7.32 16.66 23.12
N ALA A 4 -7.04 16.93 21.84
CA ALA A 4 -7.97 17.63 20.97
C ALA A 4 -9.32 16.90 20.94
N GLN A 5 -10.42 17.65 21.11
CA GLN A 5 -11.78 17.09 21.05
C GLN A 5 -11.95 16.33 19.73
N CYS A 6 -12.64 15.18 19.81
CA CYS A 6 -12.93 14.28 18.70
C CYS A 6 -11.77 13.43 18.16
N PHE A 7 -10.59 13.46 18.76
CA PHE A 7 -9.52 12.51 18.46
C PHE A 7 -9.50 11.35 19.47
N SER A 8 -9.36 10.12 18.98
CA SER A 8 -9.05 8.94 19.81
C SER A 8 -8.07 8.01 19.10
N ILE A 9 -7.44 7.12 19.86
CA ILE A 9 -6.60 6.04 19.33
C ILE A 9 -7.38 4.74 19.51
N GLU A 10 -7.60 4.01 18.41
CA GLU A 10 -8.27 2.71 18.40
C GLU A 10 -7.31 1.60 18.91
N SER A 11 -7.84 0.42 19.22
CA SER A 11 -7.04 -0.70 19.74
C SER A 11 -6.01 -1.24 18.74
N ASP A 12 -6.18 -0.94 17.45
CA ASP A 12 -5.23 -1.28 16.37
C ASP A 12 -4.16 -0.19 16.15
N GLY A 13 -4.10 0.82 17.02
CA GLY A 13 -3.11 1.91 16.95
C GLY A 13 -3.48 3.04 15.98
N LYS A 14 -4.60 2.93 15.25
CA LYS A 14 -5.03 3.98 14.33
C LYS A 14 -5.56 5.20 15.09
N ILE A 15 -5.28 6.38 14.56
CA ILE A 15 -5.81 7.64 15.06
C ILE A 15 -7.13 7.90 14.35
N VAL A 16 -8.22 8.03 15.10
CA VAL A 16 -9.52 8.38 14.54
C VAL A 16 -9.90 9.80 14.91
N PHE A 17 -10.54 10.48 13.97
CA PHE A 17 -11.13 11.81 14.15
C PHE A 17 -12.61 11.76 13.75
N ASP A 18 -13.49 12.04 14.70
CA ASP A 18 -14.93 12.14 14.46
C ASP A 18 -15.28 13.58 14.04
N ALA A 19 -15.47 13.77 12.73
CA ALA A 19 -15.77 15.07 12.16
C ALA A 19 -17.20 15.51 12.52
N SER A 20 -17.39 16.80 12.80
CA SER A 20 -18.70 17.35 13.15
C SER A 20 -19.74 17.25 12.03
N GLN A 21 -19.30 17.03 10.79
CA GLN A 21 -20.13 16.78 9.62
C GLN A 21 -20.71 15.35 9.58
N GLY A 22 -20.43 14.51 10.58
CA GLY A 22 -21.03 13.18 10.71
C GLY A 22 -20.27 12.06 9.97
N PHE A 23 -18.99 12.26 9.66
CA PHE A 23 -18.12 11.22 9.11
C PHE A 23 -16.87 11.04 9.98
N ARG A 24 -16.30 9.84 9.95
CA ARG A 24 -15.08 9.50 10.68
C ARG A 24 -13.89 9.48 9.72
N VAL A 25 -12.81 10.14 10.11
CA VAL A 25 -11.51 10.04 9.44
C VAL A 25 -10.65 9.10 10.26
N THR A 26 -10.12 8.06 9.62
CA THR A 26 -9.14 7.18 10.23
C THR A 26 -7.78 7.49 9.61
N MET A 27 -6.84 7.86 10.45
CA MET A 27 -5.46 8.15 10.10
C MET A 27 -4.57 7.05 10.65
N ASP A 28 -3.65 6.62 9.80
CA ASP A 28 -2.67 5.60 10.11
C ASP A 28 -1.29 6.24 10.00
N ILE A 29 -0.52 6.18 11.09
CA ILE A 29 0.86 6.68 11.07
C ILE A 29 1.77 5.49 10.85
N LEU A 30 2.34 5.43 9.65
CA LEU A 30 3.36 4.45 9.32
C LEU A 30 4.71 5.01 9.78
N GLU A 31 5.23 4.46 10.88
CA GLU A 31 6.61 4.71 11.29
C GLU A 31 7.51 3.80 10.46
N LEU A 32 7.99 4.34 9.34
CA LEU A 32 8.88 3.63 8.43
C LEU A 32 10.31 3.72 8.98
N ALA A 33 10.92 2.58 9.28
CA ALA A 33 12.31 2.55 9.76
C ALA A 33 13.24 3.18 8.69
N PRO A 34 14.38 3.80 9.08
CA PRO A 34 15.27 4.52 8.16
C PRO A 34 15.83 3.71 6.98
N SER A 35 15.65 2.39 6.99
CA SER A 35 16.12 1.45 5.95
C SER A 35 15.02 0.53 5.41
N GLU A 36 13.77 0.68 5.85
CA GLU A 36 12.63 -0.17 5.43
C GLU A 36 11.46 0.68 4.90
N CYS A 37 11.74 1.95 4.64
CA CYS A 37 10.80 2.87 4.03
C CYS A 37 10.67 2.54 2.55
N VAL A 38 9.45 2.61 2.01
CA VAL A 38 9.29 3.00 0.60
C VAL A 38 9.83 4.43 0.54
N GLU A 39 11.14 4.58 0.37
CA GLU A 39 11.88 5.86 0.43
C GLU A 39 11.43 6.84 -0.66
N ARG A 40 10.53 6.41 -1.54
CA ARG A 40 10.20 7.10 -2.77
C ARG A 40 8.70 7.07 -3.05
N ILE A 41 8.11 8.26 -3.12
CA ILE A 41 6.91 8.47 -3.94
C ILE A 41 7.41 8.64 -5.37
N HIS A 42 7.15 7.66 -6.22
CA HIS A 42 7.60 7.62 -7.61
C HIS A 42 6.86 8.63 -8.48
N ALA A 43 5.57 8.84 -8.20
CA ALA A 43 4.76 9.83 -8.89
C ALA A 43 3.76 10.49 -7.93
N TRP A 44 3.47 11.75 -8.16
CA TRP A 44 2.46 12.47 -7.39
C TRP A 44 1.67 13.42 -8.28
N VAL A 45 0.45 13.71 -7.85
CA VAL A 45 -0.41 14.71 -8.48
C VAL A 45 -0.64 15.89 -7.54
N PRO A 46 -0.66 17.13 -8.04
CA PRO A 46 -1.00 18.28 -7.20
C PRO A 46 -2.43 18.17 -6.65
N LEU A 47 -2.62 18.53 -5.39
CA LEU A 47 -3.94 18.61 -4.76
C LEU A 47 -4.00 19.85 -3.84
N GLY A 48 -4.53 20.94 -4.38
CA GLY A 48 -4.57 22.22 -3.66
C GLY A 48 -3.16 22.73 -3.35
N GLU A 49 -2.88 22.98 -2.08
CA GLU A 49 -1.54 23.36 -1.58
C GLU A 49 -0.63 22.16 -1.29
N GLY A 50 -1.11 20.94 -1.54
CA GLY A 50 -0.37 19.70 -1.29
C GLY A 50 -0.19 18.83 -2.53
N SER A 51 0.27 17.60 -2.27
CA SER A 51 0.52 16.56 -3.27
C SER A 51 -0.12 15.27 -2.82
N LEU A 52 -0.67 14.50 -3.76
CA LEU A 52 -1.18 13.15 -3.52
C LEU A 52 -0.26 12.15 -4.24
N ALA A 53 0.15 11.10 -3.55
CA ALA A 53 0.89 9.99 -4.15
C ALA A 53 0.07 9.33 -5.27
N SER A 54 0.75 8.74 -6.26
CA SER A 54 0.06 7.99 -7.31
C SER A 54 -0.61 6.73 -6.75
N MET A 55 -1.55 6.15 -7.51
CA MET A 55 -2.22 4.93 -7.06
C MET A 55 -1.23 3.77 -6.85
N SER A 56 -0.20 3.67 -7.70
CA SER A 56 0.84 2.65 -7.57
C SER A 56 1.69 2.87 -6.33
N ASP A 57 1.99 4.12 -5.98
CA ASP A 57 2.67 4.46 -4.72
C ASP A 57 1.81 4.11 -3.50
N LEU A 58 0.49 4.33 -3.59
CA LEU A 58 -0.44 3.91 -2.53
C LEU A 58 -0.48 2.39 -2.38
N VAL A 59 -0.37 1.62 -3.47
CA VAL A 59 -0.24 0.14 -3.40
C VAL A 59 1.04 -0.24 -2.66
N LEU A 60 2.19 0.38 -3.00
CA LEU A 60 3.47 0.12 -2.33
C LEU A 60 3.40 0.41 -0.83
N LEU A 61 2.90 1.59 -0.46
CA LEU A 61 2.73 1.98 0.94
C LEU A 61 1.80 1.03 1.69
N ARG A 62 0.69 0.61 1.05
CA ARG A 62 -0.26 -0.32 1.67
C ARG A 62 0.29 -1.74 1.76
N ALA A 63 1.17 -2.16 0.85
CA ALA A 63 1.84 -3.46 0.91
C ALA A 63 2.66 -3.61 2.20
N VAL A 64 3.40 -2.56 2.59
CA VAL A 64 4.13 -2.51 3.86
C VAL A 64 3.18 -2.72 5.04
N THR A 65 2.05 -2.00 5.06
CA THR A 65 1.05 -2.14 6.14
C THR A 65 0.44 -3.54 6.21
N VAL A 66 0.14 -4.15 5.07
CA VAL A 66 -0.41 -5.52 5.02
C VAL A 66 0.65 -6.52 5.52
N ALA A 67 1.90 -6.36 5.12
CA ALA A 67 2.98 -7.24 5.52
C ALA A 67 3.32 -7.14 7.01
N ASP A 68 3.25 -5.93 7.59
CA ASP A 68 3.55 -5.70 9.00
C ASP A 68 2.43 -6.18 9.94
N ARG A 69 1.19 -5.72 9.72
CA ARG A 69 0.05 -5.99 10.62
C ARG A 69 -1.10 -6.78 10.01
N GLY A 70 -1.37 -6.62 8.71
CA GLY A 70 -2.32 -7.44 7.97
C GLY A 70 -3.76 -7.47 8.49
N SER A 71 -4.30 -6.35 9.00
CA SER A 71 -5.71 -6.33 9.44
C SER A 71 -6.68 -6.50 8.27
N ASP A 72 -7.91 -6.97 8.53
CA ASP A 72 -8.95 -7.12 7.51
C ASP A 72 -9.16 -5.83 6.68
N GLY A 73 -9.08 -4.67 7.34
CA GLY A 73 -9.17 -3.37 6.67
C GLY A 73 -7.99 -3.09 5.75
N ASP A 74 -6.77 -3.44 6.16
CA ASP A 74 -5.57 -3.25 5.33
C ASP A 74 -5.60 -4.13 4.09
N ILE A 75 -6.05 -5.38 4.26
CA ILE A 75 -6.22 -6.35 3.16
C ILE A 75 -7.27 -5.84 2.16
N LEU A 76 -8.41 -5.35 2.66
CA LEU A 76 -9.46 -4.78 1.81
C LEU A 76 -8.97 -3.55 1.04
N ASP A 77 -8.28 -2.64 1.72
CA ASP A 77 -7.72 -1.44 1.10
C ASP A 77 -6.67 -1.80 0.03
N PHE A 78 -5.78 -2.75 0.32
CA PHE A 78 -4.76 -3.22 -0.62
C PHE A 78 -5.38 -3.86 -1.87
N ASN A 79 -6.35 -4.76 -1.68
CA ASN A 79 -7.04 -5.42 -2.78
C ASN A 79 -7.80 -4.42 -3.66
N TRP A 80 -8.44 -3.42 -3.04
CA TRP A 80 -9.10 -2.34 -3.76
C TRP A 80 -8.10 -1.48 -4.53
N LEU A 81 -6.96 -1.11 -3.95
CA LEU A 81 -5.91 -0.34 -4.63
C LEU A 81 -5.33 -1.12 -5.83
N LEU A 82 -5.04 -2.41 -5.66
CA LEU A 82 -4.59 -3.29 -6.74
C LEU A 82 -5.61 -3.34 -7.88
N SER A 83 -6.90 -3.51 -7.57
CA SER A 83 -7.93 -3.55 -8.60
C SER A 83 -8.00 -2.22 -9.37
N ARG A 84 -7.84 -1.09 -8.69
CA ARG A 84 -7.84 0.24 -9.33
C ARG A 84 -6.63 0.45 -10.22
N VAL A 85 -5.43 0.01 -9.81
CA VAL A 85 -4.24 0.08 -10.67
C VAL A 85 -4.45 -0.71 -11.96
N VAL A 86 -5.02 -1.92 -11.87
CA VAL A 86 -5.32 -2.77 -13.02
C VAL A 86 -6.40 -2.15 -13.93
N GLU A 87 -7.52 -1.71 -13.36
CA GLU A 87 -8.63 -1.12 -14.11
C GLU A 87 -8.23 0.14 -14.88
N MET A 88 -7.39 0.97 -14.26
CA MET A 88 -6.94 2.23 -14.85
C MET A 88 -5.78 2.04 -15.84
N GLY A 89 -5.20 0.85 -15.89
CA GLY A 89 -4.06 0.54 -16.77
C GLY A 89 -2.83 1.39 -16.49
N TYR A 90 -2.67 1.89 -15.26
CA TYR A 90 -1.52 2.70 -14.92
C TYR A 90 -0.26 1.82 -14.91
N PRO A 91 0.83 2.25 -15.57
CA PRO A 91 2.08 1.52 -15.48
C PRO A 91 2.55 1.53 -14.04
N PHE A 92 2.91 0.35 -13.53
CA PHE A 92 3.58 0.26 -12.24
C PHE A 92 4.97 0.91 -12.37
N PRO A 93 5.42 1.70 -11.37
CA PRO A 93 6.78 2.22 -11.36
C PRO A 93 7.80 1.07 -11.33
N GLU A 94 9.05 1.39 -11.65
CA GLU A 94 10.16 0.47 -11.46
C GLU A 94 10.39 0.25 -9.97
N VAL A 95 10.16 -0.99 -9.51
CA VAL A 95 10.29 -1.37 -8.11
C VAL A 95 11.68 -1.92 -7.81
N ASP A 96 12.21 -1.55 -6.65
CA ASP A 96 13.43 -2.17 -6.12
C ASP A 96 13.16 -3.51 -5.43
N ASP A 97 14.21 -4.19 -4.98
CA ASP A 97 14.12 -5.51 -4.36
C ASP A 97 13.33 -5.48 -3.04
N GLY A 98 13.42 -4.39 -2.26
CA GLY A 98 12.70 -4.24 -1.00
C GLY A 98 11.22 -3.99 -1.24
N GLU A 99 10.88 -3.08 -2.16
CA GLU A 99 9.51 -2.85 -2.62
C GLU A 99 8.87 -4.15 -3.16
N LEU A 100 9.64 -4.93 -3.93
CA LEU A 100 9.20 -6.22 -4.44
C LEU A 100 8.94 -7.22 -3.32
N GLU A 101 9.79 -7.27 -2.29
CA GLU A 101 9.62 -8.15 -1.12
C GLU A 101 8.34 -7.82 -0.34
N TRP A 102 8.10 -6.53 -0.07
CA TRP A 102 6.86 -6.07 0.58
C TRP A 102 5.61 -6.43 -0.23
N LEU A 103 5.66 -6.20 -1.55
CA LEU A 103 4.58 -6.57 -2.45
C LEU A 103 4.32 -8.07 -2.43
N CYS A 104 5.38 -8.91 -2.43
CA CYS A 104 5.26 -10.36 -2.33
C CYS A 104 4.55 -10.77 -1.06
N MET A 105 5.00 -10.30 0.10
CA MET A 105 4.38 -10.64 1.37
C MET A 105 2.90 -10.23 1.41
N ALA A 106 2.58 -9.03 0.92
CA ALA A 106 1.20 -8.56 0.89
C ALA A 106 0.30 -9.41 -0.02
N VAL A 107 0.73 -9.75 -1.24
CA VAL A 107 -0.08 -10.59 -2.15
C VAL A 107 -0.20 -12.03 -1.68
N GLU A 108 0.80 -12.56 -0.96
CA GLU A 108 0.72 -13.89 -0.36
C GLU A 108 -0.29 -13.95 0.79
N VAL A 109 -0.37 -12.89 1.61
CA VAL A 109 -1.41 -12.74 2.64
C VAL A 109 -2.80 -12.66 1.99
N CYS A 110 -2.95 -11.89 0.92
CA CYS A 110 -4.26 -11.66 0.29
C CYS A 110 -4.78 -12.81 -0.57
N PHE A 111 -3.89 -13.48 -1.32
CA PHE A 111 -4.27 -14.42 -2.38
C PHE A 111 -3.61 -15.80 -2.25
N GLY A 112 -2.71 -15.98 -1.28
CA GLY A 112 -1.89 -17.18 -1.13
C GLY A 112 -0.66 -17.18 -2.05
N GLY A 113 0.33 -18.02 -1.72
CA GLY A 113 1.66 -18.10 -2.37
C GLY A 113 1.67 -17.92 -3.90
N VAL A 114 1.32 -18.98 -4.62
CA VAL A 114 1.43 -19.02 -6.09
C VAL A 114 0.50 -18.02 -6.77
N VAL A 115 -0.75 -17.93 -6.33
CA VAL A 115 -1.75 -17.04 -6.96
C VAL A 115 -1.38 -15.58 -6.77
N GLY A 116 -0.94 -15.20 -5.56
CA GLY A 116 -0.47 -13.85 -5.26
C GLY A 116 0.71 -13.45 -6.14
N ARG A 117 1.71 -14.32 -6.30
CA ARG A 117 2.86 -14.05 -7.18
C ARG A 117 2.47 -13.88 -8.65
N LEU A 118 1.51 -14.66 -9.14
CA LEU A 118 0.99 -14.51 -10.51
C LEU A 118 0.22 -13.20 -10.70
N VAL A 119 -0.60 -12.80 -9.72
CA VAL A 119 -1.29 -11.50 -9.72
C VAL A 119 -0.27 -10.37 -9.75
N LEU A 120 0.75 -10.43 -8.89
CA LEU A 120 1.80 -9.42 -8.83
C LEU A 120 2.58 -9.33 -10.14
N ALA A 121 2.96 -10.46 -10.72
CA ALA A 121 3.65 -10.51 -12.01
C ALA A 121 2.83 -9.85 -13.13
N ALA A 122 1.51 -10.03 -13.12
CA ALA A 122 0.60 -9.41 -14.09
C ALA A 122 0.51 -7.88 -13.90
N VAL A 123 0.49 -7.41 -12.64
CA VAL A 123 0.39 -5.98 -12.30
C VAL A 123 1.68 -5.22 -12.61
N LEU A 124 2.83 -5.79 -12.24
CA LEU A 124 4.14 -5.14 -12.40
C LEU A 124 4.52 -4.88 -13.87
N GLY A 125 4.06 -5.75 -14.77
CA GLY A 125 4.21 -5.60 -16.21
C GLY A 125 5.68 -5.51 -16.68
N SER A 126 5.88 -4.99 -17.89
CA SER A 126 7.18 -5.01 -18.56
C SER A 126 8.24 -4.07 -17.96
N ASN A 127 7.83 -3.03 -17.25
CA ASN A 127 8.76 -2.10 -16.60
C ASN A 127 9.59 -2.79 -15.52
N ASN A 128 9.09 -3.92 -14.99
CA ASN A 128 9.66 -4.67 -13.89
C ASN A 128 10.08 -6.07 -14.33
N ALA A 129 10.57 -6.21 -15.57
CA ALA A 129 10.83 -7.52 -16.19
C ALA A 129 11.78 -8.42 -15.38
N ALA A 130 12.73 -7.84 -14.62
CA ALA A 130 13.61 -8.60 -13.74
C ALA A 130 12.83 -9.21 -12.55
N GLY A 131 12.07 -8.38 -11.82
CA GLY A 131 11.22 -8.83 -10.73
C GLY A 131 10.16 -9.84 -11.19
N VAL A 132 9.52 -9.60 -12.34
CA VAL A 132 8.54 -10.53 -12.93
C VAL A 132 9.18 -11.89 -13.23
N ARG A 133 10.39 -11.94 -13.81
CA ARG A 133 11.09 -13.21 -14.04
C ARG A 133 11.41 -13.93 -12.73
N HIS A 134 11.81 -13.20 -11.70
CA HIS A 134 12.07 -13.76 -10.39
C HIS A 134 10.80 -14.41 -9.81
N LEU A 135 9.68 -13.69 -9.79
CA LEU A 135 8.38 -14.21 -9.35
C LEU A 135 8.00 -15.49 -10.09
N LEU A 136 8.06 -15.48 -11.42
CA LEU A 136 7.66 -16.62 -12.24
C LEU A 136 8.60 -17.84 -12.12
N SER A 137 9.87 -17.63 -11.75
CA SER A 137 10.81 -18.74 -11.49
C SER A 137 10.54 -19.47 -10.16
N SER A 138 9.70 -18.88 -9.32
CA SER A 138 9.39 -19.34 -7.96
C SER A 138 7.97 -19.90 -7.81
N VAL A 139 7.24 -20.04 -8.92
CA VAL A 139 5.87 -20.56 -9.03
C VAL A 139 5.88 -22.03 -9.41
#